data_AF-A0A2E4PR94-F1
#
_entry.id   AF-A0A2E4PR94-F1
#
_cell.length_a   1.000
_cell.length_b   1.000
_cell.length_c   1.000
_cell.angle_alpha   90.00
_cell.angle_beta   90.00
_cell.angle_gamma   90.00
#
_symmetry.space_group_name_H-M   'P 1'
#
loop_
_entity.id
_entity.type
_entity.pdbx_description
1 polymer ?
#
loop_
_entity_poly.entity_id
_entity_poly.type
_entity_poly.pdbx_seq_one_letter_code
_entity_poly.pdbx_strand_id
1 'polypeptide(L)'
;MERNAFQKIHEIIETSTLLPEEKRDFTELFAQTKESALKPVLKVLEANPELIAKLYTNYRIKKDAMVTGNMAAWGDAMEKEREELERI
;
A
#
# COMPACT_ATOMS: atom_id res chain seq x y z
N MET A 1 -15.68 -0.15 -20.93
CA MET A 1 -15.49 0.85 -19.87
C MET A 1 -14.10 0.64 -19.31
N GLU A 2 -13.21 1.64 -19.41
CA GLU A 2 -11.89 1.57 -18.76
C GLU A 2 -12.12 1.49 -17.25
N ARG A 3 -11.63 0.43 -16.60
CA ARG A 3 -11.61 0.35 -15.14
C ARG A 3 -10.63 1.41 -14.62
N ASN A 4 -11.05 2.23 -13.66
CA ASN A 4 -10.14 3.22 -13.06
C ASN A 4 -9.07 2.50 -12.22
N ALA A 5 -7.96 3.18 -11.93
CA ALA A 5 -6.82 2.57 -11.26
C ALA A 5 -7.20 2.02 -9.87
N PHE A 6 -8.10 2.71 -9.17
CA PHE A 6 -8.65 2.24 -7.89
C PHE A 6 -9.32 0.87 -7.99
N GLN A 7 -10.20 0.66 -8.97
CA GLN A 7 -10.91 -0.63 -9.14
C GLN A 7 -9.96 -1.79 -9.33
N LYS A 8 -8.89 -1.60 -10.13
CA LYS A 8 -7.88 -2.63 -10.34
C LYS A 8 -7.05 -2.88 -9.07
N ILE A 9 -6.65 -1.83 -8.36
CA ILE A 9 -5.93 -1.97 -7.09
C ILE A 9 -6.80 -2.74 -6.07
N HIS A 10 -8.09 -2.43 -6.00
CA HIS A 10 -9.04 -3.14 -5.14
C HIS A 10 -9.11 -4.64 -5.50
N GLU A 11 -9.18 -5.00 -6.78
CA GLU A 11 -9.12 -6.41 -7.21
C GLU A 11 -7.81 -7.11 -6.81
N ILE A 12 -6.68 -6.41 -6.89
CA ILE A 12 -5.37 -6.94 -6.47
C ILE A 12 -5.36 -7.15 -4.93
N ILE A 13 -5.92 -6.22 -4.16
CA ILE A 13 -6.06 -6.36 -2.69
C ILE A 13 -6.96 -7.55 -2.36
N GLU A 14 -8.11 -7.70 -3.03
CA GLU A 14 -9.07 -8.77 -2.77
C GLU A 14 -8.49 -10.17 -3.04
N THR A 15 -7.61 -10.29 -4.04
CA THR A 15 -6.92 -11.55 -4.36
C THR A 15 -5.67 -11.82 -3.51
N SER A 16 -5.26 -10.85 -2.66
CA SER A 16 -4.10 -10.99 -1.79
C SER A 16 -4.34 -11.88 -0.56
N THR A 17 -3.26 -12.19 0.13
CA THR A 17 -3.23 -12.98 1.38
C THR A 17 -3.61 -12.18 2.62
N LEU A 18 -3.96 -10.90 2.49
CA LEU A 18 -4.39 -10.06 3.61
C LEU A 18 -5.68 -10.62 4.26
N LEU A 19 -5.83 -10.37 5.55
CA LEU A 19 -7.08 -10.67 6.27
C LEU A 19 -8.20 -9.72 5.84
N PRO A 20 -9.48 -10.09 6.00
CA PRO A 20 -10.60 -9.24 5.58
C PRO A 20 -10.56 -7.80 6.15
N GLU A 21 -10.15 -7.65 7.41
CA GLU A 21 -10.03 -6.34 8.06
C GLU A 21 -8.89 -5.49 7.46
N GLU A 22 -7.78 -6.15 7.12
CA GLU A 22 -6.61 -5.54 6.49
C GLU A 22 -6.92 -5.10 5.06
N LYS A 23 -7.66 -5.92 4.31
CA LYS A 23 -8.16 -5.58 2.96
C LYS A 23 -9.03 -4.32 3.00
N ARG A 24 -9.94 -4.23 3.97
CA ARG A 24 -10.80 -3.07 4.15
C ARG A 24 -9.99 -1.81 4.46
N ASP A 25 -9.12 -1.89 5.47
CA ASP A 25 -8.27 -0.78 5.90
C ASP A 25 -7.37 -0.29 4.76
N PHE A 26 -6.77 -1.20 4.00
CA PHE A 26 -5.90 -0.86 2.88
C PHE A 26 -6.67 -0.29 1.68
N THR A 27 -7.88 -0.79 1.42
CA THR A 27 -8.75 -0.25 0.37
C THR A 27 -9.18 1.19 0.67
N GLU A 28 -9.49 1.50 1.93
CA GLU A 28 -9.86 2.85 2.36
C GLU A 28 -8.73 3.87 2.11
N LEU A 29 -7.46 3.47 2.28
CA LEU A 29 -6.30 4.31 1.95
C LEU A 29 -6.29 4.71 0.46
N PHE A 30 -6.50 3.75 -0.44
CA PHE A 30 -6.49 4.02 -1.87
C PHE A 30 -7.74 4.78 -2.33
N ALA A 31 -8.88 4.61 -1.65
CA ALA A 31 -10.10 5.35 -1.95
C ALA A 31 -9.96 6.86 -1.71
N GLN A 32 -9.09 7.25 -0.77
CA GLN A 32 -8.78 8.66 -0.46
C GLN A 32 -7.68 9.25 -1.34
N THR A 33 -7.05 8.41 -2.18
CA THR A 33 -5.91 8.81 -3.01
C THR A 33 -6.37 9.26 -4.39
N LYS A 34 -5.78 10.35 -4.91
CA LYS A 34 -6.09 10.86 -6.25
C LYS A 34 -5.70 9.86 -7.33
N GLU A 35 -6.54 9.72 -8.35
CA GLU A 35 -6.33 8.82 -9.50
C GLU A 35 -4.94 8.98 -10.16
N SER A 36 -4.41 10.21 -10.25
CA SER A 36 -3.08 10.47 -10.81
C SER A 36 -1.94 9.81 -10.01
N ALA A 37 -2.11 9.65 -8.70
CA ALA A 37 -1.17 8.96 -7.83
C ALA A 37 -1.40 7.44 -7.80
N LEU A 38 -2.61 6.97 -8.12
CA LEU A 38 -2.93 5.54 -8.18
C LEU A 38 -2.34 4.85 -9.41
N LYS A 39 -2.25 5.53 -10.56
CA LYS A 39 -1.69 4.95 -11.79
C LYS A 39 -0.27 4.37 -11.65
N PRO A 40 0.73 5.08 -11.08
CA PRO A 40 2.06 4.49 -10.88
C PRO A 40 2.04 3.33 -9.87
N VAL A 41 1.22 3.43 -8.81
CA VAL A 41 1.08 2.34 -7.82
C VAL A 41 0.49 1.09 -8.47
N LEU A 42 -0.56 1.25 -9.29
CA LEU A 42 -1.15 0.15 -10.04
C LEU A 42 -0.13 -0.56 -10.92
N LYS A 43 0.73 0.18 -11.64
CA LYS A 43 1.77 -0.43 -12.48
C LYS A 43 2.73 -1.32 -11.68
N VAL A 44 3.12 -0.86 -10.49
CA VAL A 44 4.01 -1.64 -9.60
C VAL A 44 3.29 -2.89 -9.09
N LEU A 45 2.03 -2.77 -8.69
CA LEU A 45 1.22 -3.87 -8.17
C LEU A 45 0.81 -4.89 -9.24
N GLU A 46 0.58 -4.46 -10.49
CA GLU A 46 0.35 -5.37 -11.62
C GLU A 46 1.61 -6.18 -11.95
N ALA A 47 2.80 -5.60 -11.79
CA ALA A 47 4.07 -6.29 -12.01
C ALA A 47 4.48 -7.19 -10.84
N ASN A 48 4.16 -6.79 -9.60
CA ASN A 48 4.60 -7.47 -8.37
C ASN A 48 3.46 -7.50 -7.32
N PRO A 49 2.42 -8.33 -7.52
CA PRO A 49 1.25 -8.38 -6.63
C PRO A 49 1.59 -8.85 -5.20
N GLU A 50 2.68 -9.60 -5.02
CA GLU A 50 3.19 -10.03 -3.71
C GLU A 50 3.62 -8.86 -2.80
N LEU A 51 3.81 -7.67 -3.38
CA LEU A 51 4.13 -6.47 -2.60
C LEU A 51 2.95 -5.97 -1.75
N ILE A 52 1.71 -6.39 -2.02
CA ILE A 52 0.54 -5.95 -1.24
C ILE A 52 0.74 -6.17 0.26
N ALA A 53 1.21 -7.36 0.66
CA ALA A 53 1.41 -7.67 2.09
C ALA A 53 2.51 -6.79 2.71
N LYS A 54 3.59 -6.53 1.97
CA LYS A 54 4.70 -5.67 2.42
C LYS A 54 4.26 -4.21 2.54
N LEU A 55 3.57 -3.70 1.54
CA LEU A 55 3.06 -2.33 1.52
C LEU A 55 2.03 -2.10 2.63
N TYR A 56 1.15 -3.08 2.89
CA TYR A 56 0.22 -2.98 4.02
C TYR A 56 0.96 -2.98 5.37
N THR A 57 1.99 -3.81 5.53
CA THR A 57 2.82 -3.82 6.74
C THR A 57 3.49 -2.46 6.96
N ASN A 58 4.08 -1.88 5.91
CA ASN A 58 4.70 -0.56 5.99
C ASN A 58 3.69 0.54 6.28
N TYR A 59 2.50 0.48 5.66
CA TYR A 59 1.39 1.38 5.95
C TYR A 59 1.00 1.32 7.43
N ARG A 60 0.86 0.13 8.00
CA ARG A 60 0.54 -0.05 9.42
C ARG A 60 1.60 0.57 10.33
N ILE A 61 2.88 0.31 10.08
CA ILE A 61 3.98 0.89 10.88
C ILE A 61 3.92 2.43 10.82
N LYS A 62 3.71 3.01 9.63
CA LYS A 62 3.60 4.46 9.45
C LYS A 62 2.36 5.03 10.17
N LYS A 63 1.23 4.33 10.11
CA LYS A 63 -0.02 4.70 10.81
C LYS A 63 0.17 4.67 12.32
N ASP A 64 0.75 3.60 12.86
CA ASP A 64 1.03 3.43 14.29
C ASP A 64 2.04 4.48 14.79
N ALA A 65 3.08 4.77 14.00
CA ALA A 65 4.05 5.83 14.29
C ALA A 65 3.39 7.22 14.33
N MET A 66 2.46 7.51 13.42
CA MET A 66 1.70 8.77 13.40
C MET A 66 0.78 8.90 14.60
N VAL A 67 0.11 7.81 15.01
CA VAL A 67 -0.78 7.79 16.19
C VAL A 67 0.00 7.96 17.50
N THR A 68 1.19 7.35 17.59
CA THR A 68 2.03 7.38 18.80
C THR A 68 2.97 8.60 18.86
N GLY A 69 3.06 9.39 17.79
CA GLY A 69 4.01 10.50 17.68
C GLY A 69 5.48 10.07 17.55
N ASN A 70 5.74 8.77 17.29
CA ASN A 70 7.08 8.22 17.19
C ASN A 70 7.66 8.44 15.79
N MET A 71 8.20 9.64 15.54
CA MET A 71 8.77 10.02 14.25
C MET A 71 10.03 9.21 13.86
N ALA A 72 10.73 8.61 14.83
CA ALA A 72 11.86 7.72 14.54
C ALA A 72 11.37 6.43 13.86
N ALA A 73 10.32 5.80 14.38
CA ALA A 73 9.71 4.63 13.76
C ALA A 73 9.15 4.92 12.36
N TRP A 74 8.67 6.16 12.12
CA TRP A 74 8.25 6.58 10.79
C TRP A 74 9.43 6.67 9.80
N GLY A 75 10.56 7.23 10.24
CA GLY A 75 11.79 7.29 9.46
C GLY A 75 12.33 5.91 9.10
N ASP A 76 12.39 5.00 10.07
CA ASP A 76 12.86 3.63 9.85
C ASP A 76 11.97 2.87 8.86
N ALA A 77 10.65 3.07 8.91
CA ALA A 77 9.71 2.47 7.98
C ALA A 77 9.89 2.99 6.54
N MET A 78 10.19 4.27 6.38
CA MET A 78 10.48 4.88 5.07
C MET A 78 11.80 4.37 4.48
N GLU A 79 12.83 4.24 5.31
CA GLU A 79 14.14 3.72 4.91
C GLU A 79 14.03 2.27 4.42
N LYS A 80 13.37 1.43 5.20
CA LYS A 80 13.17 0.01 4.87
C LYS A 80 12.37 -0.17 3.59
N GLU A 81 11.32 0.63 3.40
CA GLU A 81 10.52 0.59 2.17
C GLU A 81 11.36 0.97 0.95
N ARG A 82 12.24 1.98 1.07
CA ARG A 82 13.13 2.36 -0.02
C ARG A 82 14.08 1.22 -0.39
N GLU A 83 14.74 0.62 0.59
CA GLU A 83 15.66 -0.51 0.36
C GLU A 83 14.95 -1.72 -0.27
N GLU A 84 13.71 -1.98 0.13
CA GLU A 84 12.91 -3.09 -0.43
C GLU A 84 12.52 -2.82 -1.88
N LEU A 85 12.18 -1.58 -2.24
CA LEU A 85 11.82 -1.17 -3.59
C LEU A 85 13.03 -1.06 -4.53
N GLU A 86 14.22 -0.72 -4.03
CA GLU A 86 15.47 -0.69 -4.80
C GLU A 86 15.95 -2.09 -5.25
N ARG A 87 15.43 -3.16 -4.64
CA ARG A 87 15.79 -4.55 -4.94
C ARG A 87 14.88 -5.21 -5.99
N ILE A 88 13.90 -4.50 -6.52
CA ILE A 88 12.89 -4.95 -7.49
C ILE A 88 13.22 -4.34 -8.86
#